data_AF-A0A0W8DB81-F1
#
_entry.id   AF-A0A0W8DB81-F1
#
_cell.length_a   1.000
_cell.length_b   1.000
_cell.length_c   1.000
_cell.angle_alpha   90.00
_cell.angle_beta   90.00
_cell.angle_gamma   90.00
#
_symmetry.space_group_name_H-M   'P 1'
#
loop_
_entity.id
_entity.type
_entity.pdbx_description
1 polymer ?
#
loop_
_entity_poly.entity_id
_entity_poly.type
_entity_poly.pdbx_seq_one_letter_code
_entity_poly.pdbx_strand_id
1 'polypeptide(L)'
;MDMSADNPFADLMTKAVKLKGAQQAQLRTQYDSWPQYFQHSLFMQESVVTVRSKPFPERIADAEDMKAAGNAHFNAEAFEEAVAEYEKALAVFKYLENKDPGWKKKGIEDGDMLITDFKCADPEDQKQLDALKVSCYLNIAVAKFKLKEHPVCIRACDDTLELDPKNVKAYYRRAQALITPASSGALEFDRAISDLQKAYAIDPENRGVRKLLRELLEQRTKQRALDKETFSGMFNRGQVYDEDSTKKDAELDEAAREEEFQQEIEEAEALARGFEAQGKTEYAKEIRDKITQAQEVRSRRLKCVDFFNPTPAMIANAKENGYDGSKLNRMKVHNAVFCVCVLELI
;
A
#
# COMPACT_ATOMS: atom_id res chain seq x y z
N MET A 1 -6.27 -45.70 20.02
CA MET A 1 -6.88 -44.72 20.96
C MET A 1 -7.94 -44.00 20.17
N ASP A 2 -9.19 -44.12 20.62
CA ASP A 2 -10.35 -43.52 19.96
C ASP A 2 -10.23 -41.99 19.98
N MET A 3 -10.24 -41.37 18.80
CA MET A 3 -10.09 -39.93 18.57
C MET A 3 -11.46 -39.30 18.32
N SER A 4 -12.46 -39.68 19.12
CA SER A 4 -13.79 -39.08 19.14
C SER A 4 -13.76 -37.75 19.90
N ALA A 5 -14.57 -36.79 19.44
CA ALA A 5 -14.56 -35.38 19.85
C ALA A 5 -14.91 -35.10 21.32
N ASP A 6 -15.23 -36.14 22.11
CA ASP A 6 -15.64 -36.04 23.51
C ASP A 6 -14.53 -36.41 24.51
N ASN A 7 -13.27 -36.55 24.07
CA ASN A 7 -12.16 -36.79 24.99
C ASN A 7 -11.61 -35.45 25.53
N PRO A 8 -11.87 -35.10 26.82
CA PRO A 8 -11.42 -33.83 27.41
C PRO A 8 -9.90 -33.69 27.44
N PHE A 9 -9.15 -34.80 27.44
CA PHE A 9 -7.69 -34.77 27.32
C PHE A 9 -7.25 -34.42 25.90
N ALA A 10 -7.94 -34.93 24.86
CA ALA A 10 -7.63 -34.58 23.47
C ALA A 10 -7.92 -33.10 23.19
N ASP A 11 -9.01 -32.55 23.74
CA ASP A 11 -9.31 -31.12 23.67
C ASP A 11 -8.27 -30.29 24.44
N LEU A 12 -7.87 -30.71 25.65
CA LEU A 12 -6.82 -30.05 26.42
C LEU A 12 -5.48 -30.04 25.66
N MET A 13 -5.08 -31.17 25.06
CA MET A 13 -3.86 -31.27 24.26
C MET A 13 -3.94 -30.38 23.02
N THR A 14 -5.09 -30.33 22.35
CA THR A 14 -5.30 -29.44 21.19
C THR A 14 -5.18 -27.98 21.59
N LYS A 15 -5.76 -27.58 22.73
CA LYS A 15 -5.63 -26.22 23.29
C LYS A 15 -4.19 -25.90 23.69
N ALA A 16 -3.48 -26.85 24.32
CA ALA A 16 -2.08 -26.68 24.69
C ALA A 16 -1.17 -26.52 23.47
N VAL A 17 -1.41 -27.29 22.40
CA VAL A 17 -0.68 -27.16 21.12
C VAL A 17 -0.95 -25.81 20.49
N LYS A 18 -2.21 -25.33 20.47
CA LYS A 18 -2.56 -23.99 19.99
C LYS A 18 -1.88 -22.88 20.80
N LEU A 19 -1.87 -23.01 22.13
CA LEU A 19 -1.23 -22.03 23.02
C LEU A 19 0.28 -21.99 22.79
N LYS A 20 0.94 -23.16 22.70
CA LYS A 20 2.38 -23.25 22.38
C LYS A 20 2.68 -22.71 20.98
N GLY A 21 1.83 -23.00 20.00
CA GLY A 21 1.93 -22.45 18.64
C GLY A 21 1.82 -20.93 18.63
N ALA A 22 0.89 -20.35 19.38
CA ALA A 22 0.73 -18.90 19.50
C ALA A 22 1.93 -18.24 20.21
N GLN A 23 2.46 -18.86 21.27
CA GLN A 23 3.69 -18.41 21.93
C GLN A 23 4.88 -18.43 20.97
N GLN A 24 5.05 -19.52 20.21
CA GLN A 24 6.12 -19.61 19.22
C GLN A 24 5.94 -18.64 18.05
N ALA A 25 4.71 -18.40 17.59
CA ALA A 25 4.42 -17.44 16.53
C ALA A 25 4.89 -16.01 16.87
N GLN A 26 4.85 -15.63 18.15
CA GLN A 26 5.38 -14.34 18.63
C GLN A 26 6.92 -14.29 18.59
N LEU A 27 7.59 -15.44 18.73
CA LEU A 27 9.04 -15.55 18.76
C LEU A 27 9.67 -15.80 17.38
N ARG A 28 8.88 -16.26 16.40
CA ARG A 28 9.34 -16.69 15.07
C ARG A 28 8.80 -15.81 13.92
N THR A 29 8.49 -14.55 14.22
CA THR A 29 7.89 -13.61 13.27
C THR A 29 8.69 -13.44 11.97
N GLN A 30 10.02 -13.39 12.06
CA GLN A 30 10.90 -13.29 10.90
C GLN A 30 10.96 -14.62 10.17
N TYR A 31 11.10 -15.73 10.90
CA TYR A 31 11.09 -17.06 10.32
C TYR A 31 9.83 -17.34 9.49
N ASP A 32 8.64 -17.05 10.04
CA ASP A 32 7.35 -17.25 9.38
C ASP A 32 7.15 -16.31 8.18
N SER A 33 7.88 -15.18 8.12
CA SER A 33 7.82 -14.24 6.99
C SER A 33 8.59 -14.71 5.75
N TRP A 34 9.56 -15.60 5.92
CA TRP A 34 10.38 -16.12 4.83
C TRP A 34 9.64 -17.12 3.95
N PRO A 35 10.02 -17.26 2.68
CA PRO A 35 9.41 -18.24 1.81
C PRO A 35 9.66 -19.67 2.34
N GLN A 36 8.67 -20.54 2.13
CA GLN A 36 8.66 -21.90 2.65
C GLN A 36 9.93 -22.69 2.26
N TYR A 37 10.38 -22.58 1.01
CA TYR A 37 11.61 -23.23 0.55
C TYR A 37 12.86 -22.79 1.32
N PHE A 38 12.90 -21.54 1.81
CA PHE A 38 14.00 -21.06 2.62
C PHE A 38 13.88 -21.53 4.08
N GLN A 39 12.67 -21.58 4.62
CA GLN A 39 12.40 -22.17 5.95
C GLN A 39 12.86 -23.64 6.03
N HIS A 40 12.65 -24.41 4.97
CA HIS A 40 13.05 -25.82 4.88
C HIS A 40 14.58 -26.01 4.96
N SER A 41 15.38 -25.00 4.63
CA SER A 41 16.84 -25.07 4.69
C SER A 41 17.39 -25.38 6.10
N LEU A 42 16.60 -25.06 7.15
CA LEU A 42 16.89 -25.34 8.55
C LEU A 42 16.80 -26.85 8.90
N PHE A 43 16.04 -27.61 8.12
CA PHE A 43 15.74 -29.03 8.35
C PHE A 43 16.40 -29.96 7.32
N MET A 44 17.39 -29.46 6.58
CA MET A 44 18.05 -30.23 5.52
C MET A 44 18.79 -31.46 6.06
N GLN A 45 18.81 -32.50 5.23
CA GLN A 45 19.50 -33.76 5.53
C GLN A 45 21.01 -33.55 5.60
N GLU A 46 21.70 -34.44 6.33
CA GLU A 46 23.15 -34.40 6.49
C GLU A 46 23.89 -34.43 5.14
N SER A 47 23.33 -35.12 4.14
CA SER A 47 23.86 -35.14 2.76
C SER A 47 24.07 -33.72 2.21
N VAL A 48 23.08 -32.83 2.31
CA VAL A 48 23.19 -31.43 1.86
C VAL A 48 24.16 -30.65 2.73
N VAL A 49 24.15 -30.88 4.05
CA VAL A 49 25.04 -30.20 5.00
C VAL A 49 26.51 -30.52 4.70
N THR A 50 26.85 -31.77 4.35
CA THR A 50 28.22 -32.13 3.96
C THR A 50 28.69 -31.43 2.69
N VAL A 51 27.79 -31.11 1.74
CA VAL A 51 28.15 -30.35 0.53
C VAL A 51 28.55 -28.91 0.90
N ARG A 52 27.95 -28.31 1.93
CA ARG A 52 28.24 -26.94 2.37
C ARG A 52 29.67 -26.73 2.88
N SER A 53 30.46 -27.77 3.12
CA SER A 53 31.86 -27.64 3.53
C SER A 53 32.85 -27.80 2.37
N LYS A 54 32.40 -28.32 1.22
CA LYS A 54 33.24 -28.57 0.03
C LYS A 54 33.73 -27.26 -0.63
N PRO A 55 34.74 -27.28 -1.51
CA PRO A 55 35.08 -26.12 -2.33
C PRO A 55 33.99 -25.81 -3.39
N PHE A 56 33.95 -24.57 -3.89
CA PHE A 56 32.90 -24.12 -4.81
C PHE A 56 32.68 -25.00 -6.05
N PRO A 57 33.71 -25.48 -6.77
CA PRO A 57 33.52 -26.31 -7.96
C PRO A 57 32.79 -27.63 -7.68
N GLU A 58 33.02 -28.22 -6.51
CA GLU A 58 32.31 -29.43 -6.09
C GLU A 58 30.88 -29.09 -5.61
N ARG A 59 30.70 -27.96 -4.90
CA ARG A 59 29.36 -27.52 -4.47
C ARG A 59 28.43 -27.28 -5.65
N ILE A 60 28.92 -26.59 -6.69
CA ILE A 60 28.10 -26.26 -7.85
C ILE A 60 27.75 -27.50 -8.66
N ALA A 61 28.69 -28.45 -8.80
CA ALA A 61 28.42 -29.73 -9.44
C ALA A 61 27.34 -30.54 -8.68
N ASP A 62 27.49 -30.69 -7.36
CA ASP A 62 26.51 -31.39 -6.53
C ASP A 62 25.12 -30.73 -6.60
N ALA A 63 25.07 -29.39 -6.61
CA ALA A 63 23.81 -28.66 -6.71
C ALA A 63 23.18 -28.75 -8.11
N GLU A 64 23.98 -28.87 -9.17
CA GLU A 64 23.51 -29.15 -10.53
C GLU A 64 22.90 -30.56 -10.63
N ASP A 65 23.49 -31.55 -9.95
CA ASP A 65 22.95 -32.91 -9.86
C ASP A 65 21.61 -32.93 -9.12
N MET A 66 21.50 -32.21 -8.00
CA MET A 66 20.21 -32.03 -7.28
C MET A 66 19.16 -31.38 -8.19
N LYS A 67 19.51 -30.33 -8.93
CA LYS A 67 18.61 -29.72 -9.91
C LYS A 67 18.21 -30.72 -11.02
N ALA A 68 19.14 -31.53 -11.51
CA ALA A 68 18.85 -32.55 -12.52
C ALA A 68 17.88 -33.63 -11.99
N ALA A 69 18.05 -34.06 -10.75
CA ALA A 69 17.11 -34.95 -10.07
C ALA A 69 15.71 -34.30 -9.95
N GLY A 70 15.66 -33.02 -9.59
CA GLY A 70 14.41 -32.25 -9.56
C GLY A 70 13.72 -32.19 -10.93
N ASN A 71 14.48 -32.01 -12.01
CA ASN A 71 13.93 -32.04 -13.38
C ASN A 71 13.37 -33.42 -13.72
N ALA A 72 14.02 -34.50 -13.29
CA ALA A 72 13.54 -35.87 -13.49
C ALA A 72 12.20 -36.10 -12.77
N HIS A 73 12.09 -35.69 -11.50
CA HIS A 73 10.83 -35.74 -10.75
C HIS A 73 9.74 -34.85 -11.37
N PHE A 74 10.11 -33.66 -11.86
CA PHE A 74 9.17 -32.75 -12.52
C PHE A 74 8.57 -33.37 -13.78
N ASN A 75 9.40 -34.06 -14.58
CA ASN A 75 8.94 -34.78 -15.77
C ASN A 75 8.10 -36.01 -15.42
N ALA A 76 8.28 -36.58 -14.23
CA ALA A 76 7.45 -37.66 -13.69
C ALA A 76 6.16 -37.16 -13.01
N GLU A 77 5.83 -35.86 -13.11
CA GLU A 77 4.69 -35.20 -12.47
C GLU A 77 4.71 -35.25 -10.93
N ALA A 78 5.82 -35.66 -10.33
CA ALA A 78 6.09 -35.67 -8.90
C ALA A 78 6.56 -34.26 -8.45
N PHE A 79 5.62 -33.31 -8.44
CA PHE A 79 5.95 -31.88 -8.26
C PHE A 79 6.47 -31.54 -6.87
N GLU A 80 6.01 -32.21 -5.81
CA GLU A 80 6.46 -31.96 -4.44
C GLU A 80 7.92 -32.41 -4.25
N GLU A 81 8.24 -33.61 -4.75
CA GLU A 81 9.59 -34.17 -4.77
C GLU A 81 10.53 -33.34 -5.64
N ALA A 82 10.05 -32.87 -6.80
CA ALA A 82 10.81 -31.96 -7.64
C ALA A 82 11.17 -30.67 -6.91
N VAL A 83 10.21 -30.06 -6.20
CA VAL A 83 10.46 -28.87 -5.37
C VAL A 83 11.49 -29.19 -4.30
N ALA A 84 11.35 -30.31 -3.59
CA ALA A 84 12.31 -30.69 -2.55
C ALA A 84 13.74 -30.79 -3.07
N GLU A 85 13.96 -31.35 -4.27
CA GLU A 85 15.30 -31.41 -4.88
C GLU A 85 15.83 -30.03 -5.28
N TYR A 86 14.98 -29.14 -5.84
CA TYR A 86 15.39 -27.76 -6.13
C TYR A 86 15.71 -26.97 -4.85
N GLU A 87 14.98 -27.21 -3.77
CA GLU A 87 15.23 -26.62 -2.45
C GLU A 87 16.56 -27.07 -1.88
N LYS A 88 16.91 -28.36 -1.99
CA LYS A 88 18.23 -28.86 -1.59
C LYS A 88 19.35 -28.15 -2.34
N ALA A 89 19.22 -28.00 -3.66
CA ALA A 89 20.20 -27.30 -4.49
C ALA A 89 20.43 -25.84 -4.03
N LEU A 90 19.35 -25.13 -3.68
CA LEU A 90 19.42 -23.76 -3.16
C LEU A 90 20.02 -23.71 -1.74
N ALA A 91 19.66 -24.67 -0.89
CA ALA A 91 20.09 -24.76 0.51
C ALA A 91 21.56 -25.16 0.70
N VAL A 92 22.28 -25.50 -0.38
CA VAL A 92 23.76 -25.58 -0.38
C VAL A 92 24.39 -24.19 -0.25
N PHE A 93 23.76 -23.17 -0.82
CA PHE A 93 24.34 -21.82 -0.91
C PHE A 93 23.69 -20.81 0.02
N LYS A 94 22.37 -20.86 0.19
CA LYS A 94 21.64 -19.95 1.07
C LYS A 94 20.79 -20.74 2.04
N TYR A 95 21.10 -20.68 3.34
CA TYR A 95 20.44 -21.51 4.34
C TYR A 95 20.37 -20.86 5.72
N LEU A 96 19.53 -21.46 6.56
CA LEU A 96 19.32 -21.11 7.96
C LEU A 96 20.05 -22.08 8.88
N GLU A 97 20.71 -21.52 9.90
CA GLU A 97 21.26 -22.26 11.03
C GLU A 97 20.71 -21.68 12.33
N ASN A 98 20.61 -22.53 13.35
CA ASN A 98 20.24 -22.13 14.70
C ASN A 98 21.45 -22.24 15.62
N LYS A 99 21.72 -21.17 16.38
CA LYS A 99 22.83 -21.13 17.34
C LYS A 99 22.63 -22.06 18.53
N ASP A 100 21.39 -22.28 18.98
CA ASP A 100 21.11 -23.13 20.14
C ASP A 100 21.00 -24.60 19.70
N PRO A 101 21.93 -25.52 20.05
CA PRO A 101 21.83 -26.93 19.68
C PRO A 101 20.57 -27.64 20.23
N GLY A 102 19.92 -27.07 21.26
CA GLY A 102 18.67 -27.55 21.86
C GLY A 102 17.39 -27.00 21.21
N TRP A 103 17.49 -26.21 20.14
CA TRP A 103 16.35 -25.52 19.51
C TRP A 103 15.20 -26.45 19.12
N LYS A 104 15.50 -27.69 18.71
CA LYS A 104 14.46 -28.70 18.38
C LYS A 104 13.49 -28.99 19.54
N LYS A 105 13.92 -28.81 20.79
CA LYS A 105 13.08 -29.01 21.98
C LYS A 105 12.41 -27.71 22.45
N LYS A 106 13.13 -26.59 22.42
CA LYS A 106 12.68 -25.30 22.93
C LYS A 106 11.74 -24.58 21.95
N GLY A 107 12.03 -24.67 20.65
CA GLY A 107 11.34 -23.93 19.61
C GLY A 107 12.32 -23.17 18.73
N ILE A 108 11.78 -22.55 17.68
CA ILE A 108 12.51 -21.62 16.82
C ILE A 108 12.24 -20.21 17.36
N GLU A 109 13.31 -19.46 17.61
CA GLU A 109 13.28 -18.06 18.03
C GLU A 109 14.12 -17.25 17.05
N ASP A 110 13.62 -16.09 16.63
CA ASP A 110 14.27 -15.25 15.61
C ASP A 110 15.67 -14.80 16.04
N GLY A 111 15.90 -14.58 17.35
CA GLY A 111 17.20 -14.14 17.90
C GLY A 111 18.35 -15.14 17.72
N ASP A 112 18.00 -16.43 17.61
CA ASP A 112 18.97 -17.52 17.46
C ASP A 112 19.19 -17.91 16.00
N MET A 113 18.46 -17.30 15.07
CA MET A 113 18.58 -17.56 13.63
C MET A 113 19.82 -16.90 13.04
N LEU A 114 20.62 -17.71 12.33
CA LEU A 114 21.74 -17.26 11.52
C LEU A 114 21.44 -17.56 10.05
N ILE A 115 21.48 -16.53 9.22
CA ILE A 115 21.37 -16.65 7.77
C ILE A 115 22.78 -16.73 7.20
N THR A 116 23.06 -17.78 6.44
CA THR A 116 24.28 -17.88 5.64
C THR A 116 23.92 -17.77 4.17
N ASP A 117 24.51 -16.80 3.47
CA ASP A 117 24.41 -16.64 2.03
C ASP A 117 25.82 -16.68 1.43
N PHE A 118 26.12 -17.80 0.78
CA PHE A 118 27.40 -18.04 0.14
C PHE A 118 27.56 -17.17 -1.11
N LYS A 119 28.66 -16.43 -1.17
CA LYS A 119 29.05 -15.60 -2.32
C LYS A 119 30.42 -16.03 -2.80
N CYS A 120 30.57 -16.13 -4.11
CA CYS A 120 31.85 -16.47 -4.72
C CYS A 120 32.77 -15.24 -4.73
N ALA A 121 34.07 -15.48 -4.60
CA ALA A 121 35.07 -14.40 -4.76
C ALA A 121 35.21 -14.01 -6.24
N ASP A 122 35.18 -15.01 -7.12
CA ASP A 122 35.30 -14.81 -8.56
C ASP A 122 33.96 -14.40 -9.19
N PRO A 123 33.93 -13.33 -10.00
CA PRO A 123 32.69 -12.88 -10.64
C PRO A 123 32.07 -13.89 -11.60
N GLU A 124 32.86 -14.76 -12.23
CA GLU A 124 32.36 -15.74 -13.18
C GLU A 124 31.66 -16.90 -12.45
N ASP A 125 32.28 -17.39 -11.37
CA ASP A 125 31.69 -18.36 -10.45
C ASP A 125 30.39 -17.80 -9.82
N GLN A 126 30.38 -16.52 -9.46
CA GLN A 126 29.18 -15.85 -8.96
C GLN A 126 28.05 -15.84 -10.00
N LYS A 127 28.35 -15.54 -11.27
CA LYS A 127 27.34 -15.61 -12.34
C LYS A 127 26.84 -17.04 -12.56
N GLN A 128 27.72 -18.04 -12.50
CA GLN A 128 27.31 -19.44 -12.61
C GLN A 128 26.35 -19.82 -11.48
N LEU A 129 26.67 -19.40 -10.25
CA LEU A 129 25.81 -19.59 -9.09
C LEU A 129 24.46 -18.88 -9.26
N ASP A 130 24.46 -17.62 -9.71
CA ASP A 130 23.23 -16.86 -9.93
C ASP A 130 22.36 -17.48 -11.02
N ALA A 131 22.97 -17.98 -12.11
CA ALA A 131 22.26 -18.71 -13.17
C ALA A 131 21.63 -20.01 -12.64
N LEU A 132 22.33 -20.75 -11.76
CA LEU A 132 21.78 -21.92 -11.09
C LEU A 132 20.59 -21.55 -10.21
N LYS A 133 20.73 -20.52 -9.35
CA LYS A 133 19.67 -20.02 -8.46
C LYS A 133 18.43 -19.61 -9.27
N VAL A 134 18.61 -18.82 -10.34
CA VAL A 134 17.53 -18.42 -11.28
C VAL A 134 16.81 -19.64 -11.85
N SER A 135 17.55 -20.67 -12.29
CA SER A 135 16.94 -21.89 -12.82
C SER A 135 16.12 -22.63 -11.77
N CYS A 136 16.65 -22.79 -10.55
CA CYS A 136 15.95 -23.48 -9.47
C CYS A 136 14.69 -22.72 -9.03
N TYR A 137 14.77 -21.41 -8.83
CA TYR A 137 13.60 -20.60 -8.47
C TYR A 137 12.51 -20.62 -9.54
N LEU A 138 12.87 -20.54 -10.83
CA LEU A 138 11.91 -20.67 -11.92
C LEU A 138 11.24 -22.04 -11.95
N ASN A 139 11.98 -23.11 -11.68
CA ASN A 139 11.43 -24.46 -11.66
C ASN A 139 10.51 -24.68 -10.45
N ILE A 140 10.89 -24.18 -9.28
CA ILE A 140 10.03 -24.15 -8.09
C ILE A 140 8.74 -23.37 -8.39
N ALA A 141 8.84 -22.21 -9.03
CA ALA A 141 7.66 -21.42 -9.40
C ALA A 141 6.70 -22.22 -10.30
N VAL A 142 7.22 -22.94 -11.30
CA VAL A 142 6.38 -23.78 -12.17
C VAL A 142 5.73 -24.93 -11.38
N ALA A 143 6.50 -25.65 -10.58
CA ALA A 143 5.98 -26.77 -9.79
C ALA A 143 4.92 -26.32 -8.78
N LYS A 144 5.17 -25.21 -8.06
CA LYS A 144 4.24 -24.62 -7.10
C LYS A 144 2.99 -24.05 -7.77
N PHE A 145 3.12 -23.49 -8.98
CA PHE A 145 1.96 -23.10 -9.78
C PHE A 145 1.08 -24.31 -10.14
N LYS A 146 1.68 -25.46 -10.50
CA LYS A 146 0.97 -26.72 -10.77
C LYS A 146 0.28 -27.28 -9.53
N LEU A 147 0.90 -27.14 -8.36
CA LEU A 147 0.34 -27.49 -7.05
C LEU A 147 -0.72 -26.49 -6.54
N LYS A 148 -1.03 -25.44 -7.30
CA LYS A 148 -1.96 -24.35 -6.92
C LYS A 148 -1.52 -23.54 -5.69
N GLU A 149 -0.25 -23.64 -5.32
CA GLU A 149 0.38 -22.83 -4.27
C GLU A 149 0.85 -21.48 -4.84
N HIS A 150 -0.11 -20.65 -5.23
CA HIS A 150 0.14 -19.37 -5.89
C HIS A 150 1.03 -18.40 -5.08
N PRO A 151 0.90 -18.26 -3.74
CA PRO A 151 1.76 -17.37 -2.96
C PRO A 151 3.25 -17.75 -3.03
N VAL A 152 3.56 -19.05 -2.93
CA VAL A 152 4.94 -19.55 -3.01
C VAL A 152 5.49 -19.36 -4.43
N CYS A 153 4.67 -19.58 -5.46
CA CYS A 153 5.03 -19.29 -6.85
C CYS A 153 5.39 -17.81 -7.06
N ILE A 154 4.61 -16.88 -6.50
CA ILE A 154 4.88 -15.44 -6.60
C ILE A 154 6.23 -15.10 -5.96
N ARG A 155 6.50 -15.63 -4.75
CA ARG A 155 7.77 -15.42 -4.06
C ARG A 155 8.96 -15.98 -4.85
N ALA A 156 8.86 -17.19 -5.39
CA ALA A 156 9.92 -17.75 -6.22
C ALA A 156 10.17 -16.92 -7.51
N CYS A 157 9.12 -16.32 -8.09
CA CYS A 157 9.29 -15.38 -9.21
C CYS A 157 9.91 -14.05 -8.77
N ASP A 158 9.57 -13.54 -7.58
CA ASP A 158 10.19 -12.36 -7.00
C ASP A 158 11.70 -12.59 -6.82
N ASP A 159 12.11 -13.70 -6.17
CA ASP A 159 13.52 -14.07 -5.98
C ASP A 159 14.26 -14.27 -7.32
N THR A 160 13.58 -14.80 -8.34
CA THR A 160 14.15 -14.89 -9.69
C THR A 160 14.45 -13.51 -10.27
N LEU A 161 13.52 -12.56 -10.10
CA LEU A 161 13.64 -11.21 -10.66
C LEU A 161 14.61 -10.32 -9.87
N GLU A 162 14.89 -10.65 -8.61
CA GLU A 162 15.99 -10.03 -7.85
C GLU A 162 17.36 -10.37 -8.44
N LEU A 163 17.52 -11.61 -8.93
CA LEU A 163 18.76 -12.08 -9.56
C LEU A 163 18.85 -11.74 -11.05
N ASP A 164 17.76 -11.94 -11.79
CA ASP A 164 17.64 -11.63 -13.23
C ASP A 164 16.40 -10.75 -13.49
N PRO A 165 16.54 -9.42 -13.40
CA PRO A 165 15.45 -8.48 -13.64
C PRO A 165 14.89 -8.49 -15.07
N LYS A 166 15.58 -9.14 -16.03
CA LYS A 166 15.15 -9.19 -17.44
C LYS A 166 14.45 -10.51 -17.77
N ASN A 167 14.13 -11.32 -16.78
CA ASN A 167 13.54 -12.63 -17.01
C ASN A 167 12.05 -12.57 -17.41
N VAL A 168 11.79 -12.70 -18.72
CA VAL A 168 10.42 -12.71 -19.28
C VAL A 168 9.57 -13.86 -18.72
N LYS A 169 10.17 -15.03 -18.48
CA LYS A 169 9.45 -16.20 -17.95
C LYS A 169 8.99 -15.97 -16.51
N ALA A 170 9.81 -15.31 -15.68
CA ALA A 170 9.45 -14.97 -14.31
C ALA A 170 8.28 -13.98 -14.26
N TYR A 171 8.33 -12.89 -15.03
CA TYR A 171 7.22 -11.93 -15.12
C TYR A 171 5.93 -12.58 -15.59
N TYR A 172 6.00 -13.41 -16.65
CA TYR A 172 4.84 -14.10 -17.18
C TYR A 172 4.19 -15.04 -16.15
N ARG A 173 5.00 -15.84 -15.44
CA ARG A 173 4.51 -16.77 -14.42
C ARG A 173 3.97 -16.06 -13.18
N ARG A 174 4.63 -14.99 -12.74
CA ARG A 174 4.14 -14.16 -11.63
C ARG A 174 2.78 -13.55 -11.95
N ALA A 175 2.62 -13.02 -13.16
CA ALA A 175 1.34 -12.49 -13.63
C ALA A 175 0.23 -13.58 -13.63
N GLN A 176 0.52 -14.79 -14.11
CA GLN A 176 -0.42 -15.91 -14.06
C GLN A 176 -0.80 -16.29 -12.62
N ALA A 177 0.20 -16.40 -11.73
CA ALA A 177 -0.03 -16.73 -10.33
C ALA A 177 -0.83 -15.65 -9.59
N LEU A 178 -0.70 -14.38 -9.97
CA LEU A 178 -1.46 -13.27 -9.39
C LEU A 178 -2.94 -13.28 -9.78
N ILE A 179 -3.31 -13.77 -10.97
CA ILE A 179 -4.70 -13.72 -11.47
C ILE A 179 -5.48 -15.04 -11.34
N THR A 180 -4.79 -16.16 -11.10
CA THR A 180 -5.42 -17.49 -11.02
C THR A 180 -6.27 -17.69 -9.74
N PRO A 181 -5.86 -17.21 -8.55
CA PRO A 181 -6.68 -17.32 -7.35
C PRO A 181 -8.02 -16.60 -7.49
N ALA A 182 -9.11 -17.20 -6.98
CA ALA A 182 -10.41 -16.55 -6.93
C ALA A 182 -10.45 -15.33 -5.99
N SER A 183 -9.51 -15.26 -5.04
CA SER A 183 -9.34 -14.12 -4.12
C SER A 183 -8.63 -12.93 -4.78
N SER A 184 -8.15 -13.07 -6.01
CA SER A 184 -7.42 -12.01 -6.69
C SER A 184 -8.32 -10.83 -7.00
N GLY A 185 -7.94 -9.66 -6.51
CA GLY A 185 -8.69 -8.43 -6.66
C GLY A 185 -8.08 -7.48 -7.68
N ALA A 186 -8.65 -6.28 -7.74
CA ALA A 186 -8.21 -5.20 -8.60
C ALA A 186 -6.69 -4.92 -8.55
N LEU A 187 -6.09 -5.01 -7.35
CA LEU A 187 -4.68 -4.73 -7.11
C LEU A 187 -3.77 -5.79 -7.74
N GLU A 188 -4.09 -7.07 -7.58
CA GLU A 188 -3.33 -8.17 -8.14
C GLU A 188 -3.37 -8.15 -9.67
N PHE A 189 -4.53 -7.79 -10.25
CA PHE A 189 -4.68 -7.61 -11.70
C PHE A 189 -3.83 -6.45 -12.23
N ASP A 190 -3.84 -5.29 -11.56
CA ASP A 190 -3.00 -4.16 -11.95
C ASP A 190 -1.50 -4.49 -11.84
N ARG A 191 -1.09 -5.24 -10.81
CA ARG A 191 0.28 -5.75 -10.66
C ARG A 191 0.65 -6.74 -11.78
N ALA A 192 -0.24 -7.67 -12.13
CA ALA A 192 -0.03 -8.61 -13.23
C ALA A 192 0.09 -7.91 -14.60
N ILE A 193 -0.72 -6.87 -14.85
CA ILE A 193 -0.64 -6.06 -16.07
C ILE A 193 0.72 -5.35 -16.14
N SER A 194 1.17 -4.74 -15.05
CA SER A 194 2.49 -4.08 -14.97
C SER A 194 3.64 -5.06 -15.27
N ASP A 195 3.57 -6.27 -14.74
CA ASP A 195 4.55 -7.32 -15.01
C ASP A 195 4.57 -7.76 -16.47
N LEU A 196 3.39 -7.93 -17.08
CA LEU A 196 3.28 -8.29 -18.49
C LEU A 196 3.72 -7.16 -19.42
N GLN A 197 3.51 -5.90 -19.04
CA GLN A 197 4.04 -4.75 -19.78
C GLN A 197 5.57 -4.73 -19.75
N LYS A 198 6.19 -5.02 -18.60
CA LYS A 198 7.65 -5.16 -18.51
C LYS A 198 8.16 -6.34 -19.34
N ALA A 199 7.49 -7.48 -19.26
CA ALA A 199 7.81 -8.65 -20.07
C ALA A 199 7.71 -8.35 -21.57
N TYR A 200 6.67 -7.64 -21.99
CA TYR A 200 6.45 -7.22 -23.38
C TYR A 200 7.51 -6.23 -23.87
N ALA A 201 7.99 -5.33 -23.00
CA ALA A 201 9.06 -4.41 -23.34
C ALA A 201 10.41 -5.13 -23.59
N ILE A 202 10.63 -6.27 -22.93
CA ILE A 202 11.85 -7.08 -23.08
C ILE A 202 11.76 -8.02 -24.29
N ASP A 203 10.64 -8.73 -24.45
CA ASP A 203 10.38 -9.64 -25.57
C ASP A 203 8.98 -9.40 -26.17
N PRO A 204 8.87 -8.46 -27.14
CA PRO A 204 7.60 -8.14 -27.80
C PRO A 204 7.04 -9.31 -28.64
N GLU A 205 7.90 -10.22 -29.09
CA GLU A 205 7.51 -11.35 -29.94
C GLU A 205 6.86 -12.50 -29.15
N ASN A 206 6.93 -12.45 -27.82
CA ASN A 206 6.32 -13.47 -26.98
C ASN A 206 4.79 -13.50 -27.14
N ARG A 207 4.28 -14.54 -27.82
CA ARG A 207 2.84 -14.70 -28.08
C ARG A 207 2.04 -14.89 -26.78
N GLY A 208 2.62 -15.57 -25.79
CA GLY A 208 1.97 -15.84 -24.50
C GLY A 208 1.74 -14.56 -23.71
N VAL A 209 2.78 -13.73 -23.59
CA VAL A 209 2.71 -12.42 -22.93
C VAL A 209 1.70 -11.51 -23.64
N ARG A 210 1.76 -11.40 -24.97
CA ARG A 210 0.83 -10.58 -25.75
C ARG A 210 -0.63 -10.97 -25.56
N LYS A 211 -0.91 -12.27 -25.62
CA LYS A 211 -2.27 -12.79 -25.43
C LYS A 211 -2.80 -12.46 -24.04
N LEU A 212 -2.01 -12.78 -23.00
CA LEU A 212 -2.43 -12.58 -21.62
C LEU A 212 -2.58 -11.10 -21.27
N LEU A 213 -1.66 -10.26 -21.74
CA LEU A 213 -1.73 -8.81 -21.53
C LEU A 213 -3.01 -8.22 -22.13
N ARG A 214 -3.37 -8.62 -23.36
CA ARG A 214 -4.61 -8.18 -24.01
C ARG A 214 -5.84 -8.59 -23.22
N GLU A 215 -5.90 -9.85 -22.80
CA GLU A 215 -7.01 -10.41 -22.04
C GLU A 215 -7.19 -9.68 -20.70
N LEU A 216 -6.12 -9.44 -19.96
CA LEU A 216 -6.19 -8.73 -18.68
C LEU A 216 -6.58 -7.27 -18.85
N LEU A 217 -6.08 -6.57 -19.88
CA LEU A 217 -6.50 -5.20 -20.16
C LEU A 217 -7.99 -5.13 -20.50
N GLU A 218 -8.50 -6.06 -21.32
CA GLU A 218 -9.93 -6.12 -21.64
C GLU A 218 -10.78 -6.39 -20.39
N GLN A 219 -10.40 -7.36 -19.56
CA GLN A 219 -11.08 -7.63 -18.30
C GLN A 219 -11.06 -6.42 -17.37
N ARG A 220 -9.92 -5.74 -17.24
CA ARG A 220 -9.76 -4.58 -16.35
C ARG A 220 -10.55 -3.37 -16.83
N THR A 221 -10.62 -3.14 -18.14
CA THR A 221 -11.44 -2.06 -18.72
C THR A 221 -12.93 -2.32 -18.52
N LYS A 222 -13.40 -3.57 -18.70
CA LYS A 222 -14.79 -3.97 -18.40
C LYS A 222 -15.13 -3.80 -16.92
N GLN A 223 -14.26 -4.24 -16.03
CA GLN A 223 -14.43 -4.04 -14.58
C GLN A 223 -14.52 -2.56 -14.24
N ARG A 224 -13.59 -1.72 -14.72
CA ARG A 224 -13.64 -0.27 -14.47
C ARG A 224 -14.86 0.42 -15.06
N ALA A 225 -15.37 -0.06 -16.21
CA ALA A 225 -16.61 0.45 -16.78
C ALA A 225 -17.82 0.08 -15.91
N LEU A 226 -17.90 -1.18 -15.46
CA LEU A 226 -18.93 -1.64 -14.53
C LEU A 226 -18.87 -0.86 -13.21
N ASP A 227 -17.69 -0.73 -12.62
CA ASP A 227 -17.46 0.05 -11.40
C ASP A 227 -17.89 1.51 -11.60
N LYS A 228 -17.58 2.10 -12.76
CA LYS A 228 -18.02 3.46 -13.08
C LYS A 228 -19.54 3.53 -13.14
N GLU A 229 -20.22 2.60 -13.81
CA GLU A 229 -21.69 2.60 -13.92
C GLU A 229 -22.39 2.36 -12.57
N THR A 230 -21.87 1.44 -11.75
CA THR A 230 -22.43 1.10 -10.44
C THR A 230 -22.20 2.22 -9.42
N PHE A 231 -20.99 2.81 -9.41
CA PHE A 231 -20.61 3.79 -8.40
C PHE A 231 -20.77 5.25 -8.84
N SER A 232 -20.95 5.58 -10.12
CA SER A 232 -21.16 6.98 -10.55
C SER A 232 -22.41 7.60 -9.94
N GLY A 233 -23.47 6.80 -9.74
CA GLY A 233 -24.68 7.24 -9.06
C GLY A 233 -24.56 7.29 -7.53
N MET A 234 -23.53 6.68 -6.95
CA MET A 234 -23.33 6.57 -5.50
C MET A 234 -22.70 7.85 -4.92
N PHE A 235 -21.84 8.54 -5.68
CA PHE A 235 -21.31 9.85 -5.30
C PHE A 235 -22.36 10.97 -5.39
N ASN A 236 -23.28 10.90 -6.36
CA ASN A 236 -24.34 11.90 -6.50
C ASN A 236 -25.46 11.74 -5.45
N ARG A 237 -25.73 10.52 -4.98
CA ARG A 237 -26.76 10.26 -3.95
C ARG A 237 -26.33 10.61 -2.52
N GLY A 238 -25.06 10.95 -2.32
CA GLY A 238 -24.50 11.38 -1.03
C GLY A 238 -24.28 12.90 -0.89
N GLN A 239 -24.55 13.69 -1.94
CA GLN A 239 -24.58 15.14 -1.82
C GLN A 239 -25.87 15.56 -1.11
N VAL A 240 -25.78 15.68 0.22
CA VAL A 240 -26.71 16.50 1.04
C VAL A 240 -26.33 18.00 0.93
N TYR A 241 -25.29 18.32 0.18
CA TYR A 241 -24.74 19.66 0.01
C TYR A 241 -24.81 20.07 -1.47
N ASP A 242 -25.75 20.96 -1.78
CA ASP A 242 -25.76 21.78 -3.00
C ASP A 242 -25.03 23.11 -2.69
N GLU A 243 -23.96 23.43 -3.42
CA GLU A 243 -23.19 24.67 -3.22
C GLU A 243 -23.99 25.94 -3.56
N ASP A 244 -25.05 25.81 -4.38
CA ASP A 244 -25.95 26.92 -4.70
C ASP A 244 -26.94 27.24 -3.57
N SER A 245 -27.26 26.26 -2.71
CA SER A 245 -28.12 26.51 -1.54
C SER A 245 -27.33 27.22 -0.45
N THR A 246 -26.07 26.84 -0.20
CA THR A 246 -25.24 27.49 0.83
C THR A 246 -24.88 28.94 0.51
N LYS A 247 -24.70 29.31 -0.76
CA LYS A 247 -24.50 30.72 -1.14
C LYS A 247 -25.73 31.57 -0.86
N LYS A 248 -26.92 31.07 -1.22
CA LYS A 248 -28.19 31.74 -0.90
C LYS A 248 -28.47 31.77 0.59
N ASP A 249 -28.26 30.67 1.30
CA ASP A 249 -28.52 30.56 2.73
C ASP A 249 -27.54 31.42 3.54
N ALA A 250 -26.27 31.51 3.13
CA ALA A 250 -25.28 32.40 3.75
C ALA A 250 -25.56 33.89 3.45
N GLU A 251 -25.97 34.24 2.23
CA GLU A 251 -26.39 35.61 1.89
C GLU A 251 -27.67 36.01 2.65
N LEU A 252 -28.63 35.10 2.79
CA LEU A 252 -29.87 35.32 3.54
C LEU A 252 -29.61 35.44 5.05
N ASP A 253 -28.71 34.62 5.60
CA ASP A 253 -28.34 34.65 7.03
C ASP A 253 -27.47 35.89 7.36
N GLU A 254 -26.60 36.34 6.46
CA GLU A 254 -25.87 37.60 6.63
C GLU A 254 -26.79 38.82 6.53
N ALA A 255 -27.78 38.80 5.62
CA ALA A 255 -28.80 39.85 5.52
C ALA A 255 -29.70 39.91 6.76
N ALA A 256 -30.16 38.76 7.28
CA ALA A 256 -30.99 38.71 8.49
C ALA A 256 -30.26 39.24 9.72
N ARG A 257 -28.98 38.87 9.90
CA ARG A 257 -28.15 39.38 11.01
C ARG A 257 -27.85 40.88 10.90
N GLU A 258 -27.81 41.42 9.68
CA GLU A 258 -27.64 42.86 9.47
C GLU A 258 -28.92 43.63 9.84
N GLU A 259 -30.09 43.06 9.54
CA GLU A 259 -31.38 43.60 9.93
C GLU A 259 -31.57 43.58 11.45
N GLU A 260 -31.21 42.48 12.13
CA GLU A 260 -31.22 42.40 13.61
C GLU A 260 -30.29 43.45 14.23
N PHE A 261 -29.07 43.61 13.70
CA PHE A 261 -28.11 44.60 14.21
C PHE A 261 -28.60 46.05 14.02
N GLN A 262 -29.29 46.35 12.91
CA GLN A 262 -29.92 47.65 12.69
C GLN A 262 -31.04 47.92 13.70
N GLN A 263 -31.87 46.90 13.98
CA GLN A 263 -32.94 47.00 14.98
C GLN A 263 -32.39 47.27 16.39
N GLU A 264 -31.34 46.56 16.79
CA GLU A 264 -30.68 46.77 18.10
C GLU A 264 -30.11 48.19 18.24
N ILE A 265 -29.53 48.74 17.15
CA ILE A 265 -29.05 50.13 17.14
C ILE A 265 -30.23 51.10 17.30
N GLU A 266 -31.30 50.91 16.55
CA GLU A 266 -32.47 51.80 16.61
C GLU A 266 -33.13 51.79 18.00
N GLU A 267 -33.22 50.63 18.63
CA GLU A 267 -33.68 50.48 20.01
C GLU A 267 -32.75 51.19 21.00
N ALA A 268 -31.43 51.01 20.88
CA ALA A 268 -30.45 51.68 21.72
C ALA A 268 -30.48 53.21 21.53
N GLU A 269 -30.69 53.70 20.31
CA GLU A 269 -30.88 55.13 20.05
C GLU A 269 -32.18 55.66 20.64
N ALA A 270 -33.27 54.89 20.57
CA ALA A 270 -34.53 55.25 21.21
C ALA A 270 -34.38 55.35 22.73
N LEU A 271 -33.61 54.44 23.33
CA LEU A 271 -33.24 54.48 24.74
C LEU A 271 -32.45 55.74 25.08
N ALA A 272 -31.47 56.10 24.25
CA ALA A 272 -30.68 57.32 24.42
C ALA A 272 -31.55 58.58 24.35
N ARG A 273 -32.48 58.67 23.38
CA ARG A 273 -33.47 59.75 23.27
C ARG A 273 -34.35 59.85 24.52
N GLY A 274 -34.76 58.70 25.07
CA GLY A 274 -35.53 58.63 26.31
C GLY A 274 -34.78 59.18 27.53
N PHE A 275 -33.48 58.87 27.66
CA PHE A 275 -32.64 59.41 28.74
C PHE A 275 -32.36 60.91 28.59
N GLU A 276 -32.25 61.43 27.37
CA GLU A 276 -32.14 62.88 27.12
C GLU A 276 -33.41 63.63 27.52
N ALA A 277 -34.58 63.09 27.21
CA ALA A 277 -35.87 63.67 27.61
C ALA A 277 -36.04 63.74 29.14
N GLN A 278 -35.38 62.83 29.88
CA GLN A 278 -35.35 62.82 31.34
C GLN A 278 -34.22 63.67 31.95
N GLY A 279 -33.47 64.42 31.13
CA GLY A 279 -32.37 65.30 31.56
C GLY A 279 -31.08 64.58 31.96
N LYS A 280 -30.97 63.26 31.69
CA LYS A 280 -29.78 62.44 32.00
C LYS A 280 -28.84 62.36 30.79
N THR A 281 -28.25 63.50 30.44
CA THR A 281 -27.48 63.68 29.19
C THR A 281 -26.17 62.89 29.14
N GLU A 282 -25.55 62.57 30.28
CA GLU A 282 -24.31 61.78 30.31
C GLU A 282 -24.53 60.31 29.91
N TYR A 283 -25.61 59.70 30.41
CA TYR A 283 -25.99 58.34 30.06
C TYR A 283 -26.36 58.20 28.58
N ALA A 284 -27.04 59.20 28.01
CA ALA A 284 -27.36 59.20 26.58
C ALA A 284 -26.12 59.29 25.69
N LYS A 285 -25.08 60.04 26.10
CA LYS A 285 -23.80 60.07 25.40
C LYS A 285 -23.08 58.73 25.49
N GLU A 286 -23.04 58.10 26.66
CA GLU A 286 -22.40 56.79 26.84
C GLU A 286 -23.03 55.70 25.96
N ILE A 287 -24.37 55.74 25.80
CA ILE A 287 -25.08 54.81 24.91
C ILE A 287 -24.69 55.06 23.45
N ARG A 288 -24.66 56.33 23.00
CA ARG A 288 -24.26 56.65 21.61
C ARG A 288 -22.81 56.30 21.32
N ASP A 289 -21.91 56.50 22.28
CA ASP A 289 -20.50 56.12 22.15
C ASP A 289 -20.32 54.60 22.02
N LYS A 290 -21.16 53.81 22.71
CA LYS A 290 -21.20 52.35 22.57
C LYS A 290 -21.76 51.91 21.22
N ILE A 291 -22.76 52.62 20.69
CA ILE A 291 -23.31 52.38 19.34
C ILE A 291 -22.23 52.61 18.27
N THR A 292 -21.51 53.73 18.33
CA THR A 292 -20.42 54.01 17.38
C THR A 292 -19.29 52.99 17.47
N GLN A 293 -18.90 52.56 18.68
CA GLN A 293 -17.92 51.49 18.85
C GLN A 293 -18.40 50.17 18.24
N ALA A 294 -19.68 49.80 18.44
CA ALA A 294 -20.25 48.58 17.85
C ALA A 294 -20.28 48.62 16.32
N GLN A 295 -20.67 49.76 15.74
CA GLN A 295 -20.63 49.99 14.28
C GLN A 295 -19.20 49.95 13.73
N GLU A 296 -18.22 50.48 14.47
CA GLU A 296 -16.81 50.47 14.05
C GLU A 296 -16.21 49.06 14.08
N VAL A 297 -16.51 48.26 15.12
CA VAL A 297 -16.09 46.85 15.18
C VAL A 297 -16.75 46.04 14.07
N ARG A 298 -18.03 46.30 13.77
CA ARG A 298 -18.77 45.62 12.70
C ARG A 298 -18.23 45.96 11.32
N SER A 299 -17.88 47.22 11.04
CA SER A 299 -17.30 47.64 9.76
C SER A 299 -15.88 47.12 9.51
N ARG A 300 -15.14 46.79 10.58
CA ARG A 300 -13.81 46.14 10.51
C ARG A 300 -13.87 44.63 10.26
N ARG A 301 -15.05 43.99 10.40
CA ARG A 301 -15.20 42.55 10.17
C ARG A 301 -15.11 42.28 8.66
N LEU A 302 -14.04 41.62 8.21
CA LEU A 302 -13.88 41.27 6.81
C LEU A 302 -15.05 40.38 6.35
N LYS A 303 -15.69 40.79 5.25
CA LYS A 303 -16.64 39.94 4.53
C LYS A 303 -15.94 38.68 4.05
N CYS A 304 -16.63 37.55 4.09
CA CYS A 304 -16.11 36.28 3.61
C CYS A 304 -15.65 36.43 2.15
N VAL A 305 -14.38 36.18 1.87
CA VAL A 305 -13.80 36.38 0.53
C VAL A 305 -13.97 35.09 -0.27
N ASP A 306 -14.76 35.14 -1.35
CA ASP A 306 -14.88 34.01 -2.30
C ASP A 306 -13.62 33.93 -3.18
N PHE A 307 -12.70 33.03 -2.82
CA PHE A 307 -11.44 32.82 -3.52
C PHE A 307 -11.59 32.10 -4.87
N PHE A 308 -12.75 31.52 -5.16
CA PHE A 308 -12.99 30.80 -6.42
C PHE A 308 -13.47 31.75 -7.54
N ASN A 309 -14.08 32.88 -7.17
CA ASN A 309 -14.44 33.98 -8.07
C ASN A 309 -13.85 35.31 -7.55
N PRO A 310 -12.54 35.55 -7.73
CA PRO A 310 -11.89 36.75 -7.20
C PRO A 310 -12.44 38.01 -7.87
N THR A 311 -12.71 39.04 -7.06
CA THR A 311 -13.16 40.34 -7.57
C THR A 311 -12.06 41.03 -8.38
N PRO A 312 -12.42 41.96 -9.30
CA PRO A 312 -11.42 42.69 -10.11
C PRO A 312 -10.33 43.39 -9.29
N ALA A 313 -10.66 43.85 -8.08
CA ALA A 313 -9.71 44.47 -7.16
C ALA A 313 -8.68 43.46 -6.60
N MET A 314 -9.09 42.23 -6.30
CA MET A 314 -8.20 41.16 -5.84
C MET A 314 -7.25 40.71 -6.96
N ILE A 315 -7.73 40.68 -8.20
CA ILE A 315 -6.91 40.36 -9.37
C ILE A 315 -5.87 41.45 -9.63
N ALA A 316 -6.25 42.72 -9.45
CA ALA A 316 -5.33 43.85 -9.57
C ALA A 316 -4.23 43.84 -8.49
N ASN A 317 -4.62 43.59 -7.23
CA ASN A 317 -3.68 43.48 -6.11
C ASN A 317 -2.73 42.27 -6.27
N ALA A 318 -3.24 41.12 -6.71
CA ALA A 318 -2.40 39.95 -7.02
C ALA A 318 -1.37 40.23 -8.14
N LYS A 319 -1.76 41.00 -9.16
CA LYS A 319 -0.84 41.43 -10.24
C LYS A 319 0.22 42.41 -9.75
N GLU A 320 -0.16 43.36 -8.90
CA GLU A 320 0.75 44.34 -8.30
C GLU A 320 1.81 43.66 -7.42
N ASN A 321 1.43 42.57 -6.75
CA ASN A 321 2.32 41.70 -5.98
C ASN A 321 2.99 40.57 -6.80
N GLY A 322 2.96 40.65 -8.14
CA GLY A 322 3.78 39.81 -9.03
C GLY A 322 3.17 38.45 -9.44
N TYR A 323 1.89 38.20 -9.16
CA TYR A 323 1.20 36.96 -9.53
C TYR A 323 0.34 37.15 -10.79
N ASP A 324 0.78 36.57 -11.93
CA ASP A 324 0.04 36.61 -13.20
C ASP A 324 -0.95 35.43 -13.31
N GLY A 325 -2.24 35.73 -13.17
CA GLY A 325 -3.35 34.77 -13.23
C GLY A 325 -3.55 34.09 -14.59
N SER A 326 -2.81 34.45 -15.64
CA SER A 326 -2.89 33.80 -16.95
C SER A 326 -2.24 32.40 -17.02
N LYS A 327 -1.47 32.01 -15.99
CA LYS A 327 -0.71 30.74 -15.95
C LYS A 327 -1.11 29.76 -14.85
N LEU A 328 -2.19 30.01 -14.10
CA LEU A 328 -2.60 29.11 -13.02
C LEU A 328 -3.70 28.13 -13.44
N ASN A 329 -3.31 26.85 -13.53
CA ASN A 329 -4.25 25.73 -13.57
C ASN A 329 -4.98 25.64 -12.21
N ARG A 330 -6.29 25.34 -12.22
CA ARG A 330 -7.26 25.47 -11.09
C ARG A 330 -6.79 24.94 -9.71
N MET A 331 -5.82 24.02 -9.67
CA MET A 331 -5.32 23.39 -8.44
C MET A 331 -4.22 24.18 -7.70
N LYS A 332 -3.51 25.12 -8.36
CA LYS A 332 -2.39 25.87 -7.74
C LYS A 332 -2.78 27.21 -7.13
N VAL A 333 -3.99 27.71 -7.39
CA VAL A 333 -4.54 28.94 -6.80
C VAL A 333 -4.70 28.79 -5.29
N HIS A 334 -5.06 27.59 -4.85
CA HIS A 334 -5.37 27.27 -3.45
C HIS A 334 -4.16 27.46 -2.51
N ASN A 335 -2.96 27.05 -2.92
CA ASN A 335 -1.76 27.17 -2.07
C ASN A 335 -1.12 28.56 -2.09
N ALA A 336 -1.27 29.33 -3.19
CA ALA A 336 -0.62 30.63 -3.32
C ALA A 336 -1.41 31.74 -2.61
N VAL A 337 -2.75 31.73 -2.71
CA VAL A 337 -3.60 32.77 -2.10
C VAL A 337 -3.70 32.61 -0.59
N PHE A 338 -3.67 31.37 -0.08
CA PHE A 338 -3.63 31.08 1.36
C PHE A 338 -2.35 31.63 2.03
N CYS A 339 -1.24 31.68 1.29
CA CYS A 339 0.04 32.15 1.82
C CYS A 339 0.12 33.68 1.92
N VAL A 340 -0.59 34.43 1.06
CA VAL A 340 -0.55 35.90 1.04
C VAL A 340 -1.48 36.49 2.11
N CYS A 341 -2.69 35.95 2.31
CA CYS A 341 -3.59 36.46 3.35
C CYS A 341 -3.10 36.15 4.78
N VAL A 342 -2.34 35.08 4.99
CA VAL A 342 -1.74 34.77 6.31
C VAL A 342 -0.57 35.72 6.64
N LEU A 343 0.11 36.28 5.63
CA LEU A 343 1.21 37.22 5.83
C LEU A 343 0.77 38.66 6.13
N GLU A 344 -0.50 39.02 5.89
CA GLU A 344 -1.08 40.29 6.35
C GLU A 344 -1.74 40.18 7.75
N LEU A 345 -1.70 38.99 8.36
CA LEU A 345 -2.28 38.70 9.68
C LEU A 345 -1.24 38.47 10.79
N ILE A 346 0.05 38.72 10.50
CA ILE A 346 1.12 38.91 11.50
C ILE A 346 1.63 40.34 11.33
#